data_AF-A0AAU0YFQ5-F1
#
_entry.id   AF-A0AAU0YFQ5-F1
#
_cell.length_a   1.000
_cell.length_b   1.000
_cell.length_c   1.000
_cell.angle_alpha   90.00
_cell.angle_beta   90.00
_cell.angle_gamma   90.00
#
_symmetry.space_group_name_H-M   'P 1'
#
loop_
_entity.id
_entity.type
_entity.pdbx_description
1 polymer ?
#
loop_
_entity_poly.entity_id
_entity_poly.type
_entity_poly.pdbx_seq_one_letter_code
_entity_poly.pdbx_strand_id
1 'polypeptide(L)'
;MTTAAASGTPAAPVTPDFADRTDFENADRGFVAGPSSTTITTDDGRMVWDFAGTAFLEGDCPDTVNPSLWRQSQLCARAGLYRVTDGIYQVRGFDMSNMTLVEGDIGVIVVDPLASAETAAAGLALYREQRGDRPVTGVLFTHSHVDHFGGIHGVIGRAEQADGVPILAPQGFMEHSGTENLYAGTAVLRRGAYCSGRNLDRGPTGLVGTGLGFTTSTGTPGLRPATIEITRTGQVETVDGVVFHFQLTPGTEAPSEMNFHLPEHRALCMAENATHTLHNILSLRGAVVRDARTWSRCLDEAVQLFGSESDVLFASHHWPTWGTERLTAFLSAQCDLYAYLHDQTLRLANRGRTAAEIAEVIELPPGLARSWHARGYYGSVSHNVKAIYQRYLGWYDGHPSSLWEHPPTESARRYVDCMGGVDAVVARAGEYVSDGDLRFAAQLLKHAVFAQPDHTGAKELLARTFELLAHGAENAIWRNCYLMGALELRQGVTGTAPSTGDMPDTLSVEQIFDALAIRINGPEAWDHRATLDWHFTDLDEQFRTSLRNGVLVPTRMDPADAAVGFEGAPGFEDTPADVTFTLTRPQLLDLLAGKGLDTIEHTGDIGALRTLVSVLDTTDPDFPVVTP
;
A
#
# COMPACT_ATOMS: atom_id res chain seq x y z
N MET A 1 -52.55 6.77 15.27
CA MET A 1 -52.34 7.99 14.46
C MET A 1 -51.03 7.81 13.74
N THR A 2 -51.12 7.44 12.47
CA THR A 2 -50.03 7.18 11.53
C THR A 2 -49.60 8.50 10.89
N THR A 3 -48.41 8.99 11.23
CA THR A 3 -47.72 10.00 10.42
C THR A 3 -46.71 9.28 9.54
N ALA A 4 -47.13 8.97 8.32
CA ALA A 4 -46.24 8.67 7.22
C ALA A 4 -45.36 9.89 6.97
N ALA A 5 -44.08 9.80 7.33
CA ALA A 5 -43.08 10.74 6.86
C ALA A 5 -42.94 10.53 5.35
N ALA A 6 -43.23 11.58 4.59
CA ALA A 6 -43.11 11.59 3.15
C ALA A 6 -41.65 11.27 2.76
N SER A 7 -41.45 10.10 2.16
CA SER A 7 -40.23 9.74 1.44
C SER A 7 -40.19 10.58 0.17
N GLY A 8 -39.54 11.74 0.22
CA GLY A 8 -39.07 12.38 -1.00
C GLY A 8 -38.08 11.43 -1.68
N THR A 9 -38.30 11.11 -2.95
CA THR A 9 -37.34 10.37 -3.77
C THR A 9 -35.99 11.09 -3.66
N PRO A 10 -34.91 10.45 -3.19
CA PRO A 10 -33.61 11.11 -3.13
C PRO A 10 -33.25 11.59 -4.54
N ALA A 11 -32.76 12.82 -4.63
CA ALA A 11 -32.26 13.35 -5.89
C ALA A 11 -31.20 12.38 -6.45
N ALA A 12 -31.19 12.17 -7.76
CA ALA A 12 -30.19 11.31 -8.38
C ALA A 12 -28.78 11.77 -7.96
N PRO A 13 -27.88 10.85 -7.57
CA PRO A 13 -26.56 11.23 -7.09
C PRO A 13 -25.83 12.03 -8.17
N VAL A 14 -25.25 13.16 -7.77
CA VAL A 14 -24.44 13.99 -8.66
C VAL A 14 -23.21 13.17 -9.08
N THR A 15 -23.09 12.95 -10.38
CA THR A 15 -22.00 12.17 -10.98
C THR A 15 -21.24 13.03 -12.00
N PRO A 16 -19.97 12.69 -12.30
CA PRO A 16 -19.25 13.32 -13.39
C PRO A 16 -19.92 13.12 -14.75
N ASP A 17 -19.69 14.04 -15.67
CA ASP A 17 -20.22 13.96 -17.03
C ASP A 17 -19.32 13.07 -17.90
N PHE A 18 -19.85 11.97 -18.44
CA PHE A 18 -19.12 11.09 -19.35
C PHE A 18 -18.80 11.73 -20.71
N ALA A 19 -19.45 12.84 -21.06
CA ALA A 19 -19.05 13.65 -22.21
C ALA A 19 -17.75 14.42 -21.97
N ASP A 20 -17.34 14.63 -20.71
CA ASP A 20 -16.04 15.19 -20.37
C ASP A 20 -14.93 14.14 -20.62
N ARG A 21 -14.24 14.34 -21.75
CA ARG A 21 -13.12 13.50 -22.18
C ARG A 21 -11.74 14.09 -21.87
N THR A 22 -11.68 15.12 -21.03
CA THR A 22 -10.43 15.82 -20.69
C THR A 22 -9.33 14.88 -20.19
N ASP A 23 -9.67 13.89 -19.37
CA ASP A 23 -8.68 12.91 -18.89
C ASP A 23 -8.14 12.03 -20.01
N PHE A 24 -8.96 11.66 -21.01
CA PHE A 24 -8.48 10.89 -22.17
C PHE A 24 -7.51 11.73 -22.99
N GLU A 25 -7.83 13.00 -23.23
CA GLU A 25 -6.94 13.93 -23.93
C GLU A 25 -5.62 14.11 -23.18
N ASN A 26 -5.67 14.30 -21.85
CA ASN A 26 -4.49 14.45 -21.02
C ASN A 26 -3.67 13.15 -20.94
N ALA A 27 -4.32 11.99 -20.88
CA ALA A 27 -3.65 10.70 -20.87
C ALA A 27 -3.00 10.41 -22.23
N ASP A 28 -3.61 10.78 -23.36
CA ASP A 28 -3.00 10.54 -24.68
C ASP A 28 -1.95 11.62 -25.07
N ARG A 29 -1.96 12.76 -24.38
CA ARG A 29 -1.06 13.88 -24.66
C ARG A 29 0.41 13.49 -24.46
N GLY A 30 1.21 13.81 -25.47
CA GLY A 30 2.66 13.63 -25.43
C GLY A 30 3.13 12.21 -25.68
N PHE A 31 2.27 11.29 -26.11
CA PHE A 31 2.69 9.93 -26.50
C PHE A 31 3.87 9.94 -27.47
N VAL A 32 4.91 9.17 -27.16
CA VAL A 32 6.15 9.05 -27.95
C VAL A 32 6.24 7.67 -28.57
N ALA A 33 6.16 6.62 -27.75
CA ALA A 33 6.28 5.23 -28.18
C ALA A 33 5.55 4.28 -27.22
N GLY A 34 5.02 3.19 -27.76
CA GLY A 34 4.44 2.09 -26.96
C GLY A 34 5.51 1.08 -26.53
N PRO A 35 5.14 0.05 -25.75
CA PRO A 35 6.04 -1.04 -25.41
C PRO A 35 6.65 -1.72 -26.65
N SER A 36 7.93 -2.09 -26.58
CA SER A 36 8.63 -2.79 -27.66
C SER A 36 8.31 -4.29 -27.73
N SER A 37 7.70 -4.84 -26.68
CA SER A 37 7.24 -6.23 -26.57
C SER A 37 5.83 -6.31 -25.98
N THR A 38 5.15 -7.46 -26.16
CA THR A 38 3.84 -7.72 -25.55
C THR A 38 3.92 -8.11 -24.07
N THR A 39 5.09 -8.57 -23.62
CA THR A 39 5.35 -9.00 -22.24
C THR A 39 6.75 -8.61 -21.79
N ILE A 40 6.93 -8.51 -20.47
CA ILE A 40 8.23 -8.38 -19.80
C ILE A 40 8.46 -9.68 -19.02
N THR A 41 9.63 -10.28 -19.16
CA THR A 41 10.01 -11.51 -18.49
C THR A 41 11.32 -11.35 -17.72
N THR A 42 11.50 -12.17 -16.70
CA THR A 42 12.81 -12.42 -16.09
C THR A 42 13.73 -13.18 -17.04
N ASP A 43 15.02 -13.28 -16.69
CA ASP A 43 16.03 -14.04 -17.44
C ASP A 43 15.70 -15.55 -17.55
N ASP A 44 15.01 -16.11 -16.57
CA ASP A 44 14.54 -17.51 -16.57
C ASP A 44 13.20 -17.71 -17.30
N GLY A 45 12.65 -16.65 -17.91
CA GLY A 45 11.46 -16.70 -18.76
C GLY A 45 10.12 -16.59 -18.02
N ARG A 46 10.13 -16.34 -16.71
CA ARG A 46 8.91 -16.06 -15.93
C ARG A 46 8.34 -14.71 -16.31
N MET A 47 7.04 -14.66 -16.56
CA MET A 47 6.32 -13.43 -16.90
C MET A 47 6.23 -12.50 -15.69
N VAL A 48 6.70 -11.26 -15.87
CA VAL A 48 6.67 -10.17 -14.88
C VAL A 48 5.55 -9.18 -15.17
N TRP A 49 5.35 -8.89 -16.46
CA TRP A 49 4.31 -7.98 -16.93
C TRP A 49 3.76 -8.44 -18.27
N ASP A 50 2.47 -8.18 -18.50
CA ASP A 50 1.76 -8.53 -19.72
C ASP A 50 0.90 -7.35 -20.16
N PHE A 51 1.29 -6.74 -21.28
CA PHE A 51 0.59 -5.59 -21.88
C PHE A 51 -0.66 -6.01 -22.65
N ALA A 52 -0.73 -7.25 -23.15
CA ALA A 52 -1.90 -7.74 -23.89
C ALA A 52 -3.09 -8.03 -22.94
N GLY A 53 -2.81 -8.29 -21.67
CA GLY A 53 -3.82 -8.55 -20.64
C GLY A 53 -4.78 -7.40 -20.33
N THR A 54 -4.61 -6.22 -20.95
CA THR A 54 -5.55 -5.10 -20.87
C THR A 54 -6.39 -4.89 -22.13
N ALA A 55 -6.14 -5.63 -23.22
CA ALA A 55 -6.77 -5.39 -24.53
C ALA A 55 -8.31 -5.42 -24.50
N PHE A 56 -8.90 -6.18 -23.57
CA PHE A 56 -10.36 -6.21 -23.39
C PHE A 56 -10.97 -4.85 -22.99
N LEU A 57 -10.16 -3.92 -22.46
CA LEU A 57 -10.60 -2.56 -22.09
C LEU A 57 -10.84 -1.65 -23.32
N GLU A 58 -10.41 -2.04 -24.52
CA GLU A 58 -10.71 -1.30 -25.75
C GLU A 58 -12.20 -1.41 -26.16
N GLY A 59 -12.92 -2.39 -25.61
CA GLY A 59 -14.34 -2.60 -25.87
C GLY A 59 -15.28 -1.69 -25.08
N ASP A 60 -16.57 -1.86 -25.33
CA ASP A 60 -17.64 -1.22 -24.57
C ASP A 60 -17.68 -1.72 -23.12
N CYS A 61 -18.13 -0.86 -22.20
CA CYS A 61 -18.29 -1.24 -20.80
C CYS A 61 -19.31 -2.38 -20.66
N PRO A 62 -18.94 -3.53 -20.07
CA PRO A 62 -19.85 -4.65 -19.84
C PRO A 62 -20.77 -4.37 -18.64
N ASP A 63 -21.92 -5.05 -18.57
CA ASP A 63 -22.87 -4.96 -17.44
C ASP A 63 -22.29 -5.50 -16.10
N THR A 64 -21.15 -6.16 -16.16
CA THR A 64 -20.44 -6.74 -14.99
C THR A 64 -19.43 -5.77 -14.38
N VAL A 65 -19.31 -4.54 -14.88
CA VAL A 65 -18.37 -3.53 -14.37
C VAL A 65 -19.07 -2.18 -14.25
N ASN A 66 -18.79 -1.44 -13.17
CA ASN A 66 -19.27 -0.07 -13.03
C ASN A 66 -18.70 0.83 -14.14
N PRO A 67 -19.52 1.60 -14.88
CA PRO A 67 -19.05 2.45 -15.99
C PRO A 67 -17.98 3.47 -15.62
N SER A 68 -18.02 4.01 -14.39
CA SER A 68 -17.02 4.95 -13.89
C SER A 68 -15.68 4.25 -13.68
N LEU A 69 -15.70 3.04 -13.10
CA LEU A 69 -14.49 2.22 -12.95
C LEU A 69 -13.94 1.77 -14.31
N TRP A 70 -14.79 1.37 -15.25
CA TRP A 70 -14.37 1.00 -16.60
C TRP A 70 -13.62 2.15 -17.30
N ARG A 71 -14.16 3.37 -17.21
CA ARG A 71 -13.48 4.58 -17.70
C ARG A 71 -12.09 4.73 -17.07
N GLN A 72 -11.97 4.59 -15.75
CA GLN A 72 -10.69 4.69 -15.06
C GLN A 72 -9.71 3.59 -15.50
N SER A 73 -10.19 2.36 -15.60
CA SER A 73 -9.40 1.22 -16.09
C SER A 73 -8.87 1.43 -17.49
N GLN A 74 -9.68 1.97 -18.40
CA GLN A 74 -9.23 2.35 -19.75
C GLN A 74 -8.10 3.38 -19.72
N LEU A 75 -8.19 4.38 -18.83
CA LEU A 75 -7.16 5.40 -18.70
C LEU A 75 -5.86 4.83 -18.10
N CYS A 76 -5.97 4.00 -17.05
CA CYS A 76 -4.81 3.34 -16.41
C CYS A 76 -4.15 2.26 -17.27
N ALA A 77 -4.85 1.71 -18.27
CA ALA A 77 -4.30 0.71 -19.19
C ALA A 77 -3.36 1.29 -20.26
N ARG A 78 -3.25 2.61 -20.38
CA ARG A 78 -2.42 3.30 -21.37
C ARG A 78 -0.94 3.09 -21.08
N ALA A 79 -0.33 2.15 -21.79
CA ALA A 79 1.09 1.83 -21.67
C ALA A 79 1.94 2.60 -22.69
N GLY A 80 3.08 3.13 -22.26
CA GLY A 80 4.07 3.73 -23.16
C GLY A 80 4.93 4.81 -22.53
N LEU A 81 5.79 5.39 -23.37
CA LEU A 81 6.60 6.57 -23.07
C LEU A 81 5.84 7.83 -23.51
N TYR A 82 5.72 8.79 -22.60
CA TYR A 82 5.03 10.05 -22.80
C TYR A 82 5.95 11.22 -22.46
N ARG A 83 5.96 12.25 -23.29
CA ARG A 83 6.57 13.55 -22.98
C ARG A 83 5.60 14.40 -22.18
N VAL A 84 5.95 14.72 -20.94
CA VAL A 84 5.16 15.60 -20.05
C VAL A 84 5.36 17.07 -20.45
N THR A 85 6.62 17.47 -20.54
CA THR A 85 7.10 18.76 -21.07
C THR A 85 8.51 18.54 -21.65
N ASP A 86 9.13 19.58 -22.20
CA ASP A 86 10.49 19.44 -22.72
C ASP A 86 11.46 19.02 -21.61
N GLY A 87 12.28 18.00 -21.89
CA GLY A 87 13.20 17.38 -20.92
C GLY A 87 12.55 16.46 -19.88
N ILE A 88 11.22 16.31 -19.82
CA ILE A 88 10.55 15.45 -18.82
C ILE A 88 9.67 14.41 -19.51
N TYR A 89 9.92 13.14 -19.22
CA TYR A 89 9.20 11.99 -19.76
C TYR A 89 8.67 11.08 -18.66
N GLN A 90 7.59 10.36 -18.94
CA GLN A 90 7.07 9.31 -18.07
C GLN A 90 6.89 8.01 -18.85
N VAL A 91 7.38 6.92 -18.28
CA VAL A 91 6.97 5.56 -18.63
C VAL A 91 5.76 5.22 -17.78
N ARG A 92 4.63 4.92 -18.43
CA ARG A 92 3.36 4.62 -17.77
C ARG A 92 2.83 3.27 -18.22
N GLY A 93 2.09 2.58 -17.36
CA GLY A 93 1.46 1.28 -17.67
C GLY A 93 2.45 0.11 -17.83
N PHE A 94 3.69 0.26 -17.34
CA PHE A 94 4.69 -0.80 -17.24
C PHE A 94 4.67 -1.48 -15.86
N ASP A 95 4.03 -0.83 -14.89
CA ASP A 95 3.75 -1.29 -13.54
C ASP A 95 2.51 -0.53 -13.02
N MET A 96 2.21 -0.62 -11.71
CA MET A 96 1.16 0.17 -11.07
C MET A 96 1.49 1.66 -11.04
N SER A 97 2.75 1.99 -10.78
CA SER A 97 3.30 3.34 -10.76
C SER A 97 3.88 3.75 -12.11
N ASN A 98 4.18 5.04 -12.23
CA ASN A 98 4.90 5.64 -13.33
C ASN A 98 6.37 5.80 -12.94
N MET A 99 7.26 5.66 -13.92
CA MET A 99 8.66 6.06 -13.79
C MET A 99 8.89 7.35 -14.56
N THR A 100 9.35 8.40 -13.88
CA THR A 100 9.62 9.70 -14.51
C THR A 100 11.12 9.84 -14.83
N LEU A 101 11.42 10.42 -15.98
CA LEU A 101 12.77 10.59 -16.50
C LEU A 101 12.99 12.08 -16.79
N VAL A 102 13.93 12.69 -16.06
CA VAL A 102 14.26 14.12 -16.16
C VAL A 102 15.63 14.25 -16.79
N GLU A 103 15.68 14.81 -18.00
CA GLU A 103 16.89 15.03 -18.78
C GLU A 103 17.77 16.11 -18.13
N GLY A 104 18.98 15.73 -17.69
CA GLY A 104 20.00 16.66 -17.20
C GLY A 104 21.04 17.02 -18.26
N ASP A 105 22.12 17.69 -17.86
CA ASP A 105 23.20 18.12 -18.75
C ASP A 105 23.94 16.94 -19.41
N ILE A 106 24.18 15.87 -18.64
CA ILE A 106 24.97 14.70 -19.05
C ILE A 106 24.06 13.50 -19.37
N GLY A 107 23.06 13.26 -18.53
CA GLY A 107 22.32 12.02 -18.49
C GLY A 107 20.83 12.21 -18.23
N VAL A 108 20.30 11.35 -17.38
CA VAL A 108 18.89 11.34 -16.98
C VAL A 108 18.77 11.00 -15.49
N ILE A 109 17.92 11.73 -14.78
CA ILE A 109 17.54 11.44 -13.41
C ILE A 109 16.26 10.61 -13.45
N VAL A 110 16.27 9.46 -12.76
CA VAL A 110 15.12 8.56 -12.67
C VAL A 110 14.36 8.86 -11.38
N VAL A 111 13.07 9.14 -11.49
CA VAL A 111 12.17 9.29 -10.35
C VAL A 111 11.24 8.08 -10.32
N ASP A 112 11.18 7.43 -9.16
CA ASP A 112 10.33 6.27 -8.87
C ASP A 112 10.49 5.11 -9.86
N PRO A 113 11.55 4.28 -9.75
CA PRO A 113 11.85 3.22 -10.71
C PRO A 113 10.95 1.98 -10.58
N LEU A 114 9.63 2.14 -10.49
CA LEU A 114 8.63 1.04 -10.49
C LEU A 114 8.81 0.01 -9.35
N ALA A 115 8.02 -1.08 -9.36
CA ALA A 115 8.07 -2.11 -8.31
C ALA A 115 9.09 -3.21 -8.58
N SER A 116 9.45 -3.46 -9.85
CA SER A 116 10.34 -4.56 -10.24
C SER A 116 11.45 -4.13 -11.18
N ALA A 117 12.66 -4.67 -10.99
CA ALA A 117 13.85 -4.33 -11.78
C ALA A 117 13.63 -4.53 -13.29
N GLU A 118 12.92 -5.58 -13.68
CA GLU A 118 12.67 -5.92 -15.08
C GLU A 118 11.79 -4.85 -15.76
N THR A 119 10.76 -4.36 -15.05
CA THR A 119 9.87 -3.31 -15.58
C THR A 119 10.58 -1.98 -15.71
N ALA A 120 11.41 -1.62 -14.73
CA ALA A 120 12.19 -0.39 -14.74
C ALA A 120 13.26 -0.41 -15.85
N ALA A 121 13.95 -1.54 -16.03
CA ALA A 121 14.90 -1.74 -17.11
C ALA A 121 14.24 -1.61 -18.49
N ALA A 122 13.08 -2.25 -18.68
CA ALA A 122 12.32 -2.15 -19.94
C ALA A 122 11.83 -0.72 -20.22
N GLY A 123 11.36 -0.01 -19.20
CA GLY A 123 10.96 1.40 -19.33
C GLY A 123 12.12 2.32 -19.70
N LEU A 124 13.29 2.15 -19.05
CA LEU A 124 14.48 2.93 -19.33
C LEU A 124 15.04 2.62 -20.72
N ALA A 125 14.98 1.36 -21.14
CA ALA A 125 15.35 0.95 -22.50
C ALA A 125 14.46 1.63 -23.55
N LEU A 126 13.13 1.61 -23.36
CA LEU A 126 12.19 2.30 -24.26
C LEU A 126 12.49 3.80 -24.36
N TYR A 127 12.83 4.45 -23.25
CA TYR A 127 13.27 5.84 -23.28
C TYR A 127 14.55 6.04 -24.08
N ARG A 128 15.58 5.21 -23.84
CA ARG A 128 16.88 5.31 -24.53
C ARG A 128 16.76 5.09 -26.04
N GLU A 129 15.87 4.20 -26.47
CA GLU A 129 15.55 4.01 -27.89
C GLU A 129 15.06 5.29 -28.57
N GLN A 130 14.31 6.13 -27.84
CA GLN A 130 13.69 7.35 -28.38
C GLN A 130 14.51 8.63 -28.13
N ARG A 131 15.31 8.65 -27.06
CA ARG A 131 15.98 9.87 -26.53
C ARG A 131 17.51 9.77 -26.49
N GLY A 132 18.06 8.64 -26.93
CA GLY A 132 19.50 8.35 -26.91
C GLY A 132 19.93 7.65 -25.62
N ASP A 133 21.09 7.00 -25.68
CA ASP A 133 21.65 6.19 -24.59
C ASP A 133 22.25 7.07 -23.48
N ARG A 134 21.38 7.81 -22.79
CA ARG A 134 21.76 8.70 -21.68
C ARG A 134 22.02 7.85 -20.42
N PRO A 135 23.17 8.03 -19.74
CA PRO A 135 23.44 7.34 -18.49
C PRO A 135 22.50 7.85 -17.39
N VAL A 136 22.19 7.00 -16.41
CA VAL A 136 21.47 7.44 -15.22
C VAL A 136 22.43 8.21 -14.32
N THR A 137 22.10 9.47 -14.04
CA THR A 137 22.95 10.41 -13.29
C THR A 137 22.39 10.76 -11.92
N GLY A 138 21.17 10.32 -11.61
CA GLY A 138 20.57 10.40 -10.29
C GLY A 138 19.34 9.51 -10.18
N VAL A 139 18.97 9.14 -8.97
CA VAL A 139 17.69 8.51 -8.67
C VAL A 139 16.99 9.26 -7.55
N LEU A 140 15.66 9.36 -7.62
CA LEU A 140 14.84 9.98 -6.61
C LEU A 140 13.68 9.05 -6.25
N PHE A 141 13.48 8.81 -4.96
CA PHE A 141 12.29 8.16 -4.42
C PHE A 141 11.39 9.22 -3.83
N THR A 142 10.17 9.35 -4.34
CA THR A 142 9.21 10.32 -3.82
C THR A 142 8.74 9.94 -2.42
N HIS A 143 8.60 8.63 -2.13
CA HIS A 143 8.14 8.13 -0.85
C HIS A 143 8.40 6.63 -0.63
N SER A 144 8.10 6.15 0.58
CA SER A 144 8.49 4.83 1.11
C SER A 144 7.60 3.64 0.71
N HIS A 145 7.02 3.61 -0.50
CA HIS A 145 6.28 2.43 -0.99
C HIS A 145 7.01 1.69 -2.11
N VAL A 146 6.87 0.36 -2.13
CA VAL A 146 7.70 -0.54 -2.96
C VAL A 146 7.58 -0.30 -4.45
N ASP A 147 6.45 0.17 -4.95
CA ASP A 147 6.25 0.53 -6.34
C ASP A 147 6.97 1.81 -6.77
N HIS A 148 7.64 2.50 -5.84
CA HIS A 148 8.41 3.72 -6.10
C HIS A 148 9.91 3.53 -5.91
N PHE A 149 10.37 2.36 -5.47
CA PHE A 149 11.80 2.09 -5.32
C PHE A 149 12.20 0.69 -5.78
N GLY A 150 11.24 -0.24 -5.87
CA GLY A 150 11.49 -1.67 -6.05
C GLY A 150 12.29 -2.01 -7.31
N GLY A 151 12.13 -1.26 -8.40
CA GLY A 151 12.90 -1.51 -9.63
C GLY A 151 14.25 -0.80 -9.72
N ILE A 152 14.80 -0.26 -8.62
CA ILE A 152 16.09 0.43 -8.58
C ILE A 152 17.22 -0.32 -9.28
N HIS A 153 17.30 -1.64 -9.14
CA HIS A 153 18.36 -2.43 -9.76
C HIS A 153 18.23 -2.53 -11.29
N GLY A 154 17.04 -2.28 -11.84
CA GLY A 154 16.81 -2.19 -13.28
C GLY A 154 17.41 -0.95 -13.92
N VAL A 155 17.65 0.11 -13.15
CA VAL A 155 18.11 1.41 -13.67
C VAL A 155 19.57 1.71 -13.38
N ILE A 156 20.10 1.24 -12.25
CA ILE A 156 21.52 1.46 -11.86
C ILE A 156 22.29 0.18 -11.53
N GLY A 157 21.66 -1.01 -11.60
CA GLY A 157 22.32 -2.28 -11.32
C GLY A 157 22.50 -2.60 -9.82
N ARG A 158 23.25 -3.68 -9.55
CA ARG A 158 23.59 -4.18 -8.20
C ARG A 158 25.06 -3.98 -7.79
N ALA A 159 25.95 -3.66 -8.74
CA ALA A 159 27.41 -3.63 -8.52
C ALA A 159 27.90 -2.28 -7.93
N GLU A 160 29.10 -2.27 -7.32
CA GLU A 160 29.79 -1.08 -6.76
C GLU A 160 29.89 0.11 -7.75
N GLN A 161 29.83 -0.14 -9.06
CA GLN A 161 29.75 0.93 -10.08
C GLN A 161 28.50 1.81 -9.97
N ALA A 162 27.47 1.37 -9.25
CA ALA A 162 26.28 2.12 -8.92
C ALA A 162 26.47 3.08 -7.74
N ASP A 163 27.62 3.07 -7.04
CA ASP A 163 27.87 3.87 -5.82
C ASP A 163 28.15 5.35 -6.10
N GLY A 164 28.37 5.72 -7.37
CA GLY A 164 28.57 7.11 -7.80
C GLY A 164 27.28 7.87 -8.14
N VAL A 165 26.13 7.19 -8.19
CA VAL A 165 24.85 7.81 -8.57
C VAL A 165 24.14 8.34 -7.32
N PRO A 166 23.88 9.66 -7.19
CA PRO A 166 23.15 10.20 -6.06
C PRO A 166 21.72 9.65 -6.01
N ILE A 167 21.30 9.19 -4.84
CA ILE A 167 19.95 8.72 -4.53
C ILE A 167 19.33 9.67 -3.51
N LEU A 168 18.25 10.33 -3.91
CA LEU A 168 17.51 11.30 -3.09
C LEU A 168 16.26 10.64 -2.51
N ALA A 169 16.00 10.81 -1.22
CA ALA A 169 14.77 10.35 -0.58
C ALA A 169 14.35 11.29 0.55
N PRO A 170 13.04 11.35 0.91
CA PRO A 170 12.58 12.08 2.08
C PRO A 170 13.14 11.51 3.38
N GLN A 171 13.23 12.36 4.40
CA GLN A 171 13.67 11.94 5.73
C GLN A 171 12.82 10.80 6.28
N GLY A 172 13.47 9.79 6.88
CA GLY A 172 12.78 8.60 7.42
C GLY A 172 12.41 7.55 6.39
N PHE A 173 12.81 7.70 5.13
CA PHE A 173 12.50 6.76 4.06
C PHE A 173 12.95 5.32 4.38
N MET A 174 14.19 5.13 4.87
CA MET A 174 14.71 3.79 5.17
C MET A 174 13.99 3.13 6.35
N GLU A 175 13.62 3.91 7.36
CA GLU A 175 12.85 3.43 8.51
C GLU A 175 11.49 2.87 8.07
N HIS A 176 10.80 3.60 7.19
CA HIS A 176 9.44 3.24 6.77
C HIS A 176 9.37 2.24 5.62
N SER A 177 10.36 2.21 4.72
CA SER A 177 10.38 1.28 3.58
C SER A 177 10.58 -0.18 4.02
N GLY A 178 11.20 -0.40 5.18
CA GLY A 178 11.42 -1.74 5.76
C GLY A 178 10.31 -2.21 6.71
N THR A 179 9.58 -1.31 7.38
CA THR A 179 8.74 -1.66 8.53
C THR A 179 7.30 -2.03 8.20
N GLU A 180 6.67 -1.39 7.21
CA GLU A 180 5.24 -1.60 6.89
C GLU A 180 4.93 -3.08 6.60
N ASN A 181 5.84 -3.75 5.90
CA ASN A 181 5.70 -5.16 5.51
C ASN A 181 6.41 -6.13 6.47
N LEU A 182 7.05 -5.65 7.53
CA LEU A 182 7.81 -6.50 8.45
C LEU A 182 6.94 -7.00 9.60
N TYR A 183 6.36 -6.08 10.38
CA TYR A 183 5.71 -6.44 11.65
C TYR A 183 4.37 -7.16 11.46
N ALA A 184 3.60 -6.76 10.45
CA ALA A 184 2.33 -7.41 10.10
C ALA A 184 2.39 -8.10 8.73
N GLY A 185 3.60 -8.43 8.25
CA GLY A 185 3.88 -8.81 6.87
C GLY A 185 2.97 -9.88 6.30
N THR A 186 2.86 -11.04 6.99
CA THR A 186 2.02 -12.15 6.53
C THR A 186 0.54 -11.74 6.41
N ALA A 187 0.02 -11.00 7.38
CA ALA A 187 -1.37 -10.53 7.36
C ALA A 187 -1.62 -9.49 6.26
N VAL A 188 -0.71 -8.53 6.11
CA VAL A 188 -0.77 -7.46 5.10
C VAL A 188 -0.66 -8.03 3.69
N LEU A 189 0.26 -8.96 3.45
CA LEU A 189 0.43 -9.63 2.15
C LEU A 189 -0.81 -10.44 1.77
N ARG A 190 -1.31 -11.27 2.71
CA ARG A 190 -2.49 -12.10 2.48
C ARG A 190 -3.73 -11.27 2.16
N ARG A 191 -3.96 -10.18 2.89
CA ARG A 191 -5.06 -9.22 2.62
C ARG A 191 -4.79 -8.36 1.38
N GLY A 192 -3.53 -8.09 1.07
CA GLY A 192 -3.09 -7.40 -0.15
C GLY A 192 -3.40 -8.20 -1.42
N ALA A 193 -3.37 -9.53 -1.36
CA ALA A 193 -3.79 -10.39 -2.47
C ALA A 193 -5.27 -10.20 -2.83
N TYR A 194 -6.13 -9.96 -1.83
CA TYR A 194 -7.53 -9.57 -2.05
C TYR A 194 -7.64 -8.20 -2.73
N CYS A 195 -6.91 -7.20 -2.23
CA CYS A 195 -6.96 -5.83 -2.74
C CYS A 195 -6.46 -5.70 -4.18
N SER A 196 -5.38 -6.42 -4.51
CA SER A 196 -4.76 -6.42 -5.85
C SER A 196 -5.47 -7.35 -6.84
N GLY A 197 -6.37 -8.22 -6.37
CA GLY A 197 -7.00 -9.24 -7.22
C GLY A 197 -6.00 -10.24 -7.79
N ARG A 198 -4.96 -10.60 -7.02
CA ARG A 198 -3.76 -11.32 -7.49
C ARG A 198 -4.06 -12.60 -8.28
N ASN A 199 -5.09 -13.35 -7.87
CA ASN A 199 -5.47 -14.63 -8.46
C ASN A 199 -6.72 -14.54 -9.36
N LEU A 200 -7.19 -13.34 -9.67
CA LEU A 200 -8.30 -13.13 -10.58
C LEU A 200 -7.79 -13.13 -12.02
N ASP A 201 -8.52 -13.80 -12.90
CA ASP A 201 -8.31 -13.66 -14.34
C ASP A 201 -8.55 -12.21 -14.76
N ARG A 202 -7.76 -11.73 -15.72
CA ARG A 202 -7.96 -10.41 -16.31
C ARG A 202 -9.17 -10.44 -17.23
N GLY A 203 -10.15 -9.57 -17.02
CA GLY A 203 -11.32 -9.48 -17.89
C GLY A 203 -12.60 -8.95 -17.23
N PRO A 204 -13.71 -8.84 -18.00
CA PRO A 204 -14.99 -8.27 -17.56
C PRO A 204 -15.59 -8.83 -16.27
N THR A 205 -15.34 -10.11 -15.96
CA THR A 205 -15.83 -10.80 -14.76
C THR A 205 -14.76 -10.96 -13.68
N GLY A 206 -13.55 -10.47 -13.93
CA GLY A 206 -12.39 -10.58 -13.04
C GLY A 206 -11.73 -9.24 -12.78
N LEU A 207 -10.39 -9.23 -12.82
CA LEU A 207 -9.57 -8.04 -12.60
C LEU A 207 -9.72 -7.08 -13.77
N VAL A 208 -10.09 -5.83 -13.45
CA VAL A 208 -10.17 -4.72 -14.42
C VAL A 208 -9.21 -3.58 -14.09
N GLY A 209 -8.57 -3.59 -12.92
CA GLY A 209 -7.67 -2.54 -12.47
C GLY A 209 -7.53 -2.50 -10.96
N THR A 210 -6.68 -1.61 -10.46
CA THR A 210 -6.61 -1.21 -9.04
C THR A 210 -7.07 0.24 -8.82
N GLY A 211 -7.48 0.94 -9.87
CA GLY A 211 -8.00 2.31 -9.82
C GLY A 211 -6.91 3.39 -9.79
N LEU A 212 -5.74 3.07 -9.24
CA LEU A 212 -4.52 3.88 -9.23
C LEU A 212 -3.57 3.55 -10.40
N GLY A 213 -3.59 2.27 -10.81
CA GLY A 213 -2.92 1.71 -11.98
C GLY A 213 -3.71 0.48 -12.45
N PHE A 214 -3.15 -0.31 -13.38
CA PHE A 214 -3.82 -1.55 -13.79
C PHE A 214 -3.60 -2.67 -12.76
N THR A 215 -2.36 -2.99 -12.43
CA THR A 215 -1.96 -3.96 -11.40
C THR A 215 -0.50 -3.75 -11.03
N THR A 216 0.04 -4.50 -10.07
CA THR A 216 1.47 -4.46 -9.70
C THR A 216 2.24 -5.56 -10.43
N SER A 217 3.46 -5.26 -10.86
CA SER A 217 4.35 -6.25 -11.45
C SER A 217 4.75 -7.34 -10.44
N THR A 218 5.20 -8.50 -10.94
CA THR A 218 5.55 -9.67 -10.12
C THR A 218 7.04 -10.05 -10.24
N GLY A 219 7.88 -9.09 -10.61
CA GLY A 219 9.31 -9.27 -10.82
C GLY A 219 10.10 -9.21 -9.53
N THR A 220 11.36 -8.78 -9.63
CA THR A 220 12.28 -8.73 -8.49
C THR A 220 12.35 -7.31 -7.92
N PRO A 221 11.86 -7.09 -6.69
CA PRO A 221 12.05 -5.82 -5.99
C PRO A 221 13.47 -5.71 -5.43
N GLY A 222 13.91 -4.49 -5.19
CA GLY A 222 15.17 -4.14 -4.55
C GLY A 222 15.09 -2.76 -3.91
N LEU A 223 16.05 -2.47 -3.04
CA LEU A 223 16.13 -1.22 -2.30
C LEU A 223 17.59 -0.83 -2.14
N ARG A 224 17.88 0.46 -2.24
CA ARG A 224 19.19 1.03 -1.92
C ARG A 224 19.02 2.22 -0.97
N PRO A 225 19.94 2.42 -0.01
CA PRO A 225 19.93 3.60 0.85
C PRO A 225 20.03 4.89 0.04
N ALA A 226 19.32 5.92 0.49
CA ALA A 226 19.51 7.26 -0.02
C ALA A 226 20.91 7.78 0.35
N THR A 227 21.56 8.47 -0.58
CA THR A 227 22.83 9.17 -0.35
C THR A 227 22.61 10.64 0.01
N ILE A 228 21.43 11.18 -0.31
CA ILE A 228 21.01 12.55 -0.01
C ILE A 228 19.61 12.48 0.62
N GLU A 229 19.49 12.99 1.84
CA GLU A 229 18.22 13.04 2.55
C GLU A 229 17.60 14.44 2.46
N ILE A 230 16.31 14.47 2.10
CA ILE A 230 15.52 15.71 2.11
C ILE A 230 14.86 15.85 3.47
N THR A 231 15.23 16.89 4.22
CA THR A 231 14.93 17.02 5.66
C THR A 231 14.00 18.18 6.00
N ARG A 232 13.66 19.03 5.03
CA ARG A 232 12.73 20.15 5.21
C ARG A 232 12.10 20.63 3.91
N THR A 233 10.90 21.20 4.02
CA THR A 233 10.30 22.00 2.94
C THR A 233 11.17 23.22 2.63
N GLY A 234 11.34 23.52 1.34
CA GLY A 234 12.22 24.56 0.83
C GLY A 234 13.69 24.15 0.70
N GLN A 235 14.03 22.87 0.94
CA GLN A 235 15.34 22.34 0.56
C GLN A 235 15.48 22.33 -0.96
N VAL A 236 16.65 22.72 -1.44
CA VAL A 236 16.99 22.79 -2.87
C VAL A 236 18.20 21.92 -3.12
N GLU A 237 18.10 21.02 -4.08
CA GLU A 237 19.23 20.20 -4.54
C GLU A 237 19.42 20.36 -6.05
N THR A 238 20.64 20.12 -6.51
CA THR A 238 20.96 20.10 -7.94
C THR A 238 21.61 18.79 -8.30
N VAL A 239 21.05 18.10 -9.28
CA VAL A 239 21.58 16.84 -9.81
C VAL A 239 21.68 17.00 -11.32
N ASP A 240 22.86 16.73 -11.89
CA ASP A 240 23.07 16.79 -13.34
C ASP A 240 22.55 18.09 -14.01
N GLY A 241 22.76 19.23 -13.35
CA GLY A 241 22.30 20.55 -13.83
C GLY A 241 20.82 20.87 -13.56
N VAL A 242 20.02 19.91 -13.12
CA VAL A 242 18.59 20.07 -12.82
C VAL A 242 18.39 20.50 -11.37
N VAL A 243 17.69 21.63 -11.16
CA VAL A 243 17.37 22.15 -9.83
C VAL A 243 16.04 21.59 -9.35
N PHE A 244 16.01 21.05 -8.13
CA PHE A 244 14.81 20.55 -7.47
C PHE A 244 14.48 21.41 -6.26
N HIS A 245 13.22 21.86 -6.15
CA HIS A 245 12.68 22.49 -4.96
C HIS A 245 11.74 21.52 -4.24
N PHE A 246 12.05 21.15 -3.01
CA PHE A 246 11.31 20.12 -2.28
C PHE A 246 10.28 20.68 -1.30
N GLN A 247 9.19 19.94 -1.14
CA GLN A 247 8.26 20.07 -0.02
C GLN A 247 8.12 18.71 0.65
N LEU A 248 8.46 18.63 1.94
CA LEU A 248 8.20 17.43 2.73
C LEU A 248 6.72 17.35 3.10
N THR A 249 6.14 16.16 2.96
CA THR A 249 4.73 15.89 3.30
C THR A 249 4.62 14.60 4.13
N PRO A 250 5.24 14.50 5.31
CA PRO A 250 5.19 13.27 6.09
C PRO A 250 3.78 13.00 6.65
N GLY A 251 3.35 11.74 6.57
CA GLY A 251 2.07 11.28 7.13
C GLY A 251 0.85 11.54 6.25
N THR A 252 1.07 11.87 4.97
CA THR A 252 0.04 12.00 3.93
C THR A 252 -0.28 10.64 3.31
N GLU A 253 0.14 10.36 2.07
CA GLU A 253 0.02 9.04 1.47
C GLU A 253 0.99 8.09 2.19
N ALA A 254 2.24 8.49 2.37
CA ALA A 254 3.23 7.70 3.13
C ALA A 254 3.69 8.43 4.40
N PRO A 255 4.23 7.69 5.39
CA PRO A 255 4.87 8.31 6.56
C PRO A 255 6.09 9.17 6.18
N SER A 256 6.81 8.80 5.12
CA SER A 256 7.91 9.57 4.53
C SER A 256 7.63 9.81 3.05
N GLU A 257 7.32 11.06 2.69
CA GLU A 257 6.91 11.48 1.35
C GLU A 257 7.32 12.93 1.08
N MET A 258 7.59 13.25 -0.20
CA MET A 258 7.89 14.60 -0.64
C MET A 258 7.37 14.92 -2.05
N ASN A 259 6.86 16.13 -2.22
CA ASN A 259 6.64 16.74 -3.54
C ASN A 259 7.93 17.44 -4.01
N PHE A 260 8.05 17.67 -5.33
CA PHE A 260 9.12 18.52 -5.85
C PHE A 260 8.68 19.35 -7.05
N HIS A 261 9.28 20.53 -7.19
CA HIS A 261 9.10 21.44 -8.32
C HIS A 261 10.43 21.60 -9.07
N LEU A 262 10.32 21.66 -10.40
CA LEU A 262 11.40 21.87 -11.35
C LEU A 262 11.22 23.26 -11.99
N PRO A 263 11.88 24.31 -11.46
CA PRO A 263 11.58 25.69 -11.84
C PRO A 263 11.91 26.01 -13.30
N GLU A 264 13.01 25.47 -13.84
CA GLU A 264 13.39 25.65 -15.26
C GLU A 264 12.37 25.03 -16.21
N HIS A 265 11.68 23.97 -15.79
CA HIS A 265 10.65 23.28 -16.55
C HIS A 265 9.24 23.78 -16.23
N ARG A 266 9.07 24.59 -15.18
CA ARG A 266 7.78 24.99 -14.60
C ARG A 266 6.88 23.78 -14.37
N ALA A 267 7.45 22.71 -13.82
CA ALA A 267 6.81 21.42 -13.66
C ALA A 267 6.77 20.99 -12.19
N LEU A 268 5.59 20.57 -11.72
CA LEU A 268 5.35 20.14 -10.35
C LEU A 268 5.04 18.65 -10.30
N CYS A 269 5.86 17.90 -9.56
CA CYS A 269 5.55 16.52 -9.18
C CYS A 269 4.86 16.51 -7.82
N MET A 270 3.65 15.97 -7.77
CA MET A 270 2.86 15.83 -6.55
C MET A 270 2.98 14.44 -5.89
N ALA A 271 4.08 13.72 -6.17
CA ALA A 271 4.31 12.36 -5.68
C ALA A 271 3.04 11.51 -5.81
N GLU A 272 2.45 11.08 -4.69
CA GLU A 272 1.16 10.42 -4.65
C GLU A 272 0.09 11.21 -3.85
N ASN A 273 0.44 12.41 -3.39
CA ASN A 273 -0.43 13.34 -2.68
C ASN A 273 -1.64 13.81 -3.51
N ALA A 274 -1.49 13.95 -4.83
CA ALA A 274 -2.56 14.40 -5.71
C ALA A 274 -2.57 13.61 -7.02
N THR A 275 -3.49 12.65 -7.12
CA THR A 275 -3.67 11.78 -8.28
C THR A 275 -5.10 11.87 -8.83
N HIS A 276 -5.39 11.20 -9.95
CA HIS A 276 -6.72 11.20 -10.58
C HIS A 276 -7.70 10.22 -9.90
N THR A 277 -7.70 10.15 -8.57
CA THR A 277 -8.64 9.38 -7.72
C THR A 277 -8.65 9.97 -6.30
N LEU A 278 -9.73 9.75 -5.54
CA LEU A 278 -9.66 9.77 -4.08
C LEU A 278 -8.75 8.63 -3.62
N HIS A 279 -7.72 8.95 -2.84
CA HIS A 279 -6.76 7.97 -2.32
C HIS A 279 -7.21 7.35 -0.99
N ASN A 280 -6.54 6.29 -0.56
CA ASN A 280 -6.74 5.64 0.73
C ASN A 280 -6.22 6.51 1.88
N ILE A 281 -7.09 6.84 2.83
CA ILE A 281 -6.71 7.29 4.17
C ILE A 281 -6.37 6.06 5.04
N LEU A 282 -6.96 4.91 4.71
CA LEU A 282 -6.57 3.60 5.24
C LEU A 282 -6.69 2.56 4.14
N SER A 283 -5.58 1.92 3.79
CA SER A 283 -5.60 0.81 2.85
C SER A 283 -6.29 -0.41 3.45
N LEU A 284 -7.16 -1.07 2.68
CA LEU A 284 -7.89 -2.26 3.12
C LEU A 284 -6.98 -3.47 3.37
N ARG A 285 -5.76 -3.49 2.78
CA ARG A 285 -4.76 -4.53 3.08
C ARG A 285 -4.34 -4.54 4.56
N GLY A 286 -4.48 -3.39 5.23
CA GLY A 286 -4.04 -3.18 6.61
C GLY A 286 -2.84 -2.23 6.63
N ALA A 287 -2.99 -1.11 7.34
CA ALA A 287 -1.97 -0.10 7.54
C ALA A 287 -2.36 0.76 8.76
N VAL A 288 -1.49 1.66 9.19
CA VAL A 288 -1.86 2.75 10.11
C VAL A 288 -2.76 3.75 9.38
N VAL A 289 -3.73 4.33 10.10
CA VAL A 289 -4.60 5.36 9.52
C VAL A 289 -3.83 6.65 9.26
N ARG A 290 -3.79 7.09 8.00
CA ARG A 290 -3.17 8.32 7.52
C ARG A 290 -3.91 9.57 8.00
N ASP A 291 -3.25 10.71 8.02
CA ASP A 291 -3.85 11.96 8.51
C ASP A 291 -4.41 12.80 7.36
N ALA A 292 -5.72 12.68 7.14
CA ALA A 292 -6.45 13.45 6.14
C ALA A 292 -6.33 14.97 6.32
N ARG A 293 -6.16 15.46 7.56
CA ARG A 293 -6.03 16.90 7.83
C ARG A 293 -4.63 17.39 7.47
N THR A 294 -3.60 16.61 7.80
CA THR A 294 -2.23 16.90 7.35
C THR A 294 -2.16 16.89 5.82
N TRP A 295 -2.76 15.88 5.19
CA TRP A 295 -2.81 15.76 3.72
C TRP A 295 -3.42 16.99 3.05
N SER A 296 -4.59 17.44 3.52
CA SER A 296 -5.20 18.68 3.03
C SER A 296 -4.27 19.90 3.18
N ARG A 297 -3.60 20.06 4.33
CA ARG A 297 -2.68 21.18 4.56
C ARG A 297 -1.46 21.15 3.63
N CYS A 298 -0.89 19.98 3.39
CA CYS A 298 0.23 19.81 2.47
C CYS A 298 -0.18 20.18 1.02
N LEU A 299 -1.40 19.84 0.61
CA LEU A 299 -1.94 20.23 -0.70
C LEU A 299 -2.15 21.74 -0.83
N ASP A 300 -2.70 22.38 0.22
CA ASP A 300 -2.82 23.85 0.25
C ASP A 300 -1.44 24.54 0.20
N GLU A 301 -0.48 24.05 0.99
CA GLU A 301 0.89 24.56 0.97
C GLU A 301 1.54 24.39 -0.42
N ALA A 302 1.34 23.26 -1.09
CA ALA A 302 1.85 23.04 -2.45
C ALA A 302 1.27 24.05 -3.46
N VAL A 303 -0.02 24.39 -3.33
CA VAL A 303 -0.65 25.45 -4.14
C VAL A 303 0.03 26.80 -3.91
N GLN A 304 0.30 27.17 -2.65
CA GLN A 304 0.95 28.44 -2.31
C GLN A 304 2.41 28.50 -2.79
N LEU A 305 3.15 27.40 -2.64
CA LEU A 305 4.56 27.33 -3.01
C LEU A 305 4.77 27.29 -4.52
N PHE A 306 4.02 26.44 -5.23
CA PHE A 306 4.36 26.05 -6.60
C PHE A 306 3.27 26.32 -7.62
N GLY A 307 2.03 26.59 -7.20
CA GLY A 307 0.87 26.71 -8.09
C GLY A 307 1.09 27.72 -9.21
N SER A 308 1.45 28.96 -8.87
CA SER A 308 1.67 30.03 -9.86
C SER A 308 2.94 29.87 -10.70
N GLU A 309 3.88 29.03 -10.25
CA GLU A 309 5.16 28.78 -10.91
C GLU A 309 5.14 27.54 -11.81
N SER A 310 3.98 26.90 -11.96
CA SER A 310 3.82 25.65 -12.70
C SER A 310 2.92 25.80 -13.91
N ASP A 311 3.33 25.18 -15.02
CA ASP A 311 2.52 25.03 -16.25
C ASP A 311 2.03 23.58 -16.43
N VAL A 312 2.65 22.62 -15.74
CA VAL A 312 2.26 21.23 -15.73
C VAL A 312 2.41 20.62 -14.34
N LEU A 313 1.43 19.82 -13.94
CA LEU A 313 1.46 18.98 -12.76
C LEU A 313 1.46 17.52 -13.20
N PHE A 314 2.37 16.72 -12.67
CA PHE A 314 2.40 15.27 -12.84
C PHE A 314 2.56 14.58 -11.47
N ALA A 315 2.41 13.27 -11.45
CA ALA A 315 2.45 12.46 -10.25
C ALA A 315 3.08 11.10 -10.56
N SER A 316 3.37 10.34 -9.50
CA SER A 316 3.92 8.98 -9.59
C SER A 316 2.88 7.95 -10.08
N HIS A 317 1.63 8.34 -10.27
CA HIS A 317 0.57 7.55 -10.93
C HIS A 317 -0.25 8.42 -11.89
N HIS A 318 -1.05 7.77 -12.74
CA HIS A 318 -1.96 8.41 -13.70
C HIS A 318 -1.26 9.33 -14.72
N TRP A 319 -1.97 10.35 -15.22
CA TRP A 319 -1.52 11.27 -16.28
C TRP A 319 -1.38 12.71 -15.75
N PRO A 320 -0.62 13.59 -16.45
CA PRO A 320 -0.46 14.98 -16.04
C PRO A 320 -1.71 15.87 -16.25
N THR A 321 -1.71 17.03 -15.60
CA THR A 321 -2.63 18.14 -15.82
C THR A 321 -1.86 19.38 -16.27
N TRP A 322 -2.26 19.98 -17.40
CA TRP A 322 -1.58 21.15 -17.98
C TRP A 322 -2.39 22.45 -17.81
N GLY A 323 -1.64 23.55 -17.65
CA GLY A 323 -2.14 24.91 -17.47
C GLY A 323 -2.27 25.27 -15.99
N THR A 324 -1.66 26.39 -15.60
CA THR A 324 -1.62 26.90 -14.22
C THR A 324 -3.00 26.96 -13.56
N GLU A 325 -4.01 27.51 -14.25
CA GLU A 325 -5.37 27.58 -13.70
C GLU A 325 -5.97 26.19 -13.43
N ARG A 326 -5.76 25.25 -14.35
CA ARG A 326 -6.31 23.88 -14.26
C ARG A 326 -5.62 23.07 -13.17
N LEU A 327 -4.29 23.13 -13.08
CA LEU A 327 -3.56 22.42 -12.03
C LEU A 327 -3.83 23.02 -10.64
N THR A 328 -4.02 24.34 -10.53
CA THR A 328 -4.40 24.96 -9.25
C THR A 328 -5.81 24.54 -8.86
N ALA A 329 -6.77 24.55 -9.80
CA ALA A 329 -8.12 24.07 -9.52
C ALA A 329 -8.15 22.59 -9.12
N PHE A 330 -7.34 21.75 -9.78
CA PHE A 330 -7.18 20.34 -9.42
C PHE A 330 -6.64 20.17 -8.00
N LEU A 331 -5.54 20.84 -7.65
CA LEU A 331 -4.94 20.77 -6.31
C LEU A 331 -5.87 21.31 -5.23
N SER A 332 -6.53 22.45 -5.46
CA SER A 332 -7.50 23.01 -4.52
C SER A 332 -8.67 22.05 -4.29
N ALA A 333 -9.18 21.40 -5.34
CA ALA A 333 -10.25 20.42 -5.21
C ALA A 333 -9.78 19.14 -4.46
N GLN A 334 -8.53 18.69 -4.65
CA GLN A 334 -7.96 17.61 -3.84
C GLN A 334 -7.83 18.03 -2.36
N CYS A 335 -7.32 19.23 -2.10
CA CYS A 335 -7.24 19.78 -0.74
C CYS A 335 -8.60 19.80 -0.05
N ASP A 336 -9.61 20.34 -0.73
CA ASP A 336 -10.99 20.44 -0.24
C ASP A 336 -11.60 19.06 0.01
N LEU A 337 -11.27 18.06 -0.83
CA LEU A 337 -11.76 16.69 -0.67
C LEU A 337 -11.30 16.07 0.65
N TYR A 338 -10.00 16.09 0.94
CA TYR A 338 -9.48 15.56 2.20
C TYR A 338 -9.95 16.37 3.41
N ALA A 339 -9.98 17.71 3.31
CA ALA A 339 -10.52 18.58 4.35
C ALA A 339 -11.99 18.27 4.65
N TYR A 340 -12.81 18.11 3.61
CA TYR A 340 -14.24 17.86 3.76
C TYR A 340 -14.49 16.48 4.40
N LEU A 341 -13.82 15.43 3.92
CA LEU A 341 -13.93 14.10 4.51
C LEU A 341 -13.54 14.13 5.98
N HIS A 342 -12.45 14.81 6.34
CA HIS A 342 -12.02 14.96 7.72
C HIS A 342 -13.04 15.74 8.57
N ASP A 343 -13.32 16.99 8.20
CA ASP A 343 -14.08 17.93 9.03
C ASP A 343 -15.55 17.48 9.16
N GLN A 344 -16.16 16.94 8.10
CA GLN A 344 -17.54 16.46 8.17
C GLN A 344 -17.67 15.14 8.93
N THR A 345 -16.67 14.25 8.86
CA THR A 345 -16.65 13.05 9.71
C THR A 345 -16.64 13.44 11.17
N LEU A 346 -15.72 14.33 11.59
CA LEU A 346 -15.66 14.77 12.99
C LEU A 346 -16.90 15.57 13.42
N ARG A 347 -17.45 16.41 12.54
CA ARG A 347 -18.70 17.12 12.84
C ARG A 347 -19.86 16.15 13.08
N LEU A 348 -19.96 15.08 12.31
CA LEU A 348 -21.01 14.07 12.45
C LEU A 348 -20.77 13.14 13.65
N ALA A 349 -19.51 12.76 13.91
CA ALA A 349 -19.13 12.01 15.11
C ALA A 349 -19.46 12.79 16.38
N ASN A 350 -19.16 14.10 16.41
CA ASN A 350 -19.55 15.00 17.50
C ASN A 350 -21.08 15.20 17.64
N ARG A 351 -21.88 14.69 16.71
CA ARG A 351 -23.35 14.61 16.81
C ARG A 351 -23.83 13.21 17.20
N GLY A 352 -22.93 12.34 17.66
CA GLY A 352 -23.24 11.00 18.16
C GLY A 352 -23.38 9.94 17.08
N ARG A 353 -22.99 10.22 15.82
CA ARG A 353 -23.02 9.19 14.77
C ARG A 353 -21.78 8.31 14.84
N THR A 354 -21.97 7.01 14.64
CA THR A 354 -20.90 6.01 14.53
C THR A 354 -20.24 6.04 13.15
N ALA A 355 -19.07 5.42 13.02
CA ALA A 355 -18.34 5.32 11.75
C ALA A 355 -19.21 4.79 10.58
N ALA A 356 -20.01 3.75 10.84
CA ALA A 356 -20.89 3.15 9.84
C ALA A 356 -22.01 4.10 9.42
N GLU A 357 -22.64 4.79 10.37
CA GLU A 357 -23.71 5.75 10.08
C GLU A 357 -23.20 6.98 9.32
N ILE A 358 -21.98 7.45 9.63
CA ILE A 358 -21.35 8.57 8.91
C ILE A 358 -21.14 8.18 7.44
N ALA A 359 -20.63 6.98 7.19
CA ALA A 359 -20.37 6.48 5.84
C ALA A 359 -21.61 6.36 4.96
N GLU A 360 -22.81 6.23 5.53
CA GLU A 360 -24.08 6.17 4.78
C GLU A 360 -24.70 7.55 4.52
N VAL A 361 -24.37 8.58 5.32
CA VAL A 361 -25.03 9.90 5.22
C VAL A 361 -24.13 11.02 4.72
N ILE A 362 -22.81 10.79 4.64
CA ILE A 362 -21.88 11.78 4.13
C ILE A 362 -22.03 11.88 2.61
N GLU A 363 -22.31 13.07 2.12
CA GLU A 363 -22.38 13.38 0.70
C GLU A 363 -21.27 14.35 0.35
N LEU A 364 -20.57 14.12 -0.76
CA LEU A 364 -19.61 15.08 -1.29
C LEU A 364 -20.35 16.32 -1.80
N PRO A 365 -19.79 17.53 -1.61
CA PRO A 365 -20.38 18.73 -2.19
C PRO A 365 -20.41 18.60 -3.72
N PRO A 366 -21.41 19.19 -4.42
CA PRO A 366 -21.62 18.94 -5.84
C PRO A 366 -20.42 19.25 -6.75
N GLY A 367 -19.56 20.20 -6.36
CA GLY A 367 -18.31 20.50 -7.07
C GLY A 367 -17.38 19.29 -7.10
N LEU A 368 -17.09 18.71 -5.93
CA LEU A 368 -16.24 17.51 -5.83
C LEU A 368 -16.91 16.27 -6.41
N ALA A 369 -18.23 16.11 -6.21
CA ALA A 369 -18.95 14.94 -6.73
C ALA A 369 -18.93 14.83 -8.27
N ARG A 370 -18.81 15.96 -8.98
CA ARG A 370 -18.68 16.04 -10.45
C ARG A 370 -17.25 15.88 -10.96
N SER A 371 -16.24 15.93 -10.10
CA SER A 371 -14.85 15.83 -10.50
C SER A 371 -14.40 14.38 -10.61
N TRP A 372 -13.90 13.98 -11.78
CA TRP A 372 -13.38 12.63 -12.03
C TRP A 372 -12.27 12.23 -11.04
N HIS A 373 -11.35 13.15 -10.75
CA HIS A 373 -10.25 12.90 -9.83
C HIS A 373 -10.65 12.81 -8.34
N ALA A 374 -11.90 13.13 -8.00
CA ALA A 374 -12.43 12.99 -6.63
C ALA A 374 -13.24 11.70 -6.45
N ARG A 375 -13.38 10.89 -7.51
CA ARG A 375 -14.09 9.60 -7.46
C ARG A 375 -13.26 8.55 -6.73
N GLY A 376 -13.95 7.63 -6.09
CA GLY A 376 -13.34 6.62 -5.22
C GLY A 376 -12.84 5.38 -5.96
N TYR A 377 -11.88 5.52 -6.88
CA TYR A 377 -11.36 4.38 -7.64
C TYR A 377 -10.40 3.50 -6.85
N TYR A 378 -9.55 4.12 -6.02
CA TYR A 378 -8.59 3.44 -5.15
C TYR A 378 -9.00 3.52 -3.68
N GLY A 379 -9.06 4.73 -3.12
CA GLY A 379 -9.79 5.03 -1.88
C GLY A 379 -11.28 5.12 -2.11
N SER A 380 -12.08 5.18 -1.05
CA SER A 380 -13.51 5.44 -1.14
C SER A 380 -13.95 6.34 -0.02
N VAL A 381 -14.96 7.19 -0.26
CA VAL A 381 -15.57 8.01 0.79
C VAL A 381 -15.96 7.13 1.99
N SER A 382 -16.61 5.99 1.74
CA SER A 382 -17.14 5.11 2.79
C SER A 382 -16.07 4.56 3.73
N HIS A 383 -14.99 3.95 3.21
CA HIS A 383 -13.95 3.41 4.10
C HIS A 383 -13.03 4.50 4.65
N ASN A 384 -12.84 5.61 3.93
CA ASN A 384 -12.03 6.72 4.40
C ASN A 384 -12.66 7.43 5.60
N VAL A 385 -13.97 7.67 5.61
CA VAL A 385 -14.61 8.28 6.80
C VAL A 385 -14.62 7.35 8.00
N LYS A 386 -14.74 6.02 7.79
CA LYS A 386 -14.57 5.03 8.86
C LYS A 386 -13.15 5.07 9.43
N ALA A 387 -12.16 5.22 8.57
CA ALA A 387 -10.77 5.36 8.98
C ALA A 387 -10.54 6.65 9.78
N ILE A 388 -11.04 7.80 9.30
CA ILE A 388 -10.96 9.06 10.03
C ILE A 388 -11.61 8.91 11.42
N TYR A 389 -12.79 8.29 11.51
CA TYR A 389 -13.41 8.00 12.80
C TYR A 389 -12.48 7.14 13.69
N GLN A 390 -11.93 6.04 13.15
CA GLN A 390 -11.01 5.15 13.86
C GLN A 390 -9.79 5.89 14.40
N ARG A 391 -9.23 6.84 13.65
CA ARG A 391 -8.08 7.65 14.08
C ARG A 391 -8.36 8.44 15.35
N TYR A 392 -9.57 8.97 15.50
CA TYR A 392 -9.92 9.86 16.62
C TYR A 392 -10.63 9.16 17.78
N LEU A 393 -11.43 8.13 17.49
CA LEU A 393 -12.32 7.48 18.47
C LEU A 393 -12.05 5.98 18.65
N GLY A 394 -11.13 5.41 17.87
CA GLY A 394 -10.80 3.98 17.92
C GLY A 394 -11.87 3.09 17.27
N TRP A 395 -11.80 1.80 17.58
CA TRP A 395 -12.68 0.77 17.00
C TRP A 395 -14.08 0.72 17.64
N TYR A 396 -14.22 1.20 18.87
CA TYR A 396 -15.45 1.08 19.65
C TYR A 396 -16.49 2.12 19.21
N ASP A 397 -17.70 1.66 18.92
CA ASP A 397 -18.81 2.50 18.42
C ASP A 397 -19.55 3.26 19.54
N GLY A 398 -19.23 3.00 20.81
CA GLY A 398 -19.90 3.58 21.97
C GLY A 398 -21.04 2.73 22.54
N HIS A 399 -21.49 1.68 21.85
CA HIS A 399 -22.60 0.84 22.29
C HIS A 399 -22.09 -0.35 23.13
N PRO A 400 -22.56 -0.55 24.38
CA PRO A 400 -21.99 -1.57 25.28
C PRO A 400 -22.08 -3.03 24.78
N SER A 401 -23.00 -3.36 23.88
CA SER A 401 -23.05 -4.71 23.29
C SER A 401 -21.86 -4.99 22.36
N SER A 402 -21.28 -3.95 21.76
CA SER A 402 -20.15 -4.04 20.85
C SER A 402 -18.82 -4.17 21.60
N LEU A 403 -18.80 -3.96 22.92
CA LEU A 403 -17.57 -3.91 23.73
C LEU A 403 -16.91 -5.29 23.88
N TRP A 404 -17.71 -6.35 24.01
CA TRP A 404 -17.23 -7.71 24.24
C TRP A 404 -18.07 -8.71 23.45
N GLU A 405 -18.09 -8.53 22.13
CA GLU A 405 -18.80 -9.42 21.22
C GLU A 405 -18.19 -10.84 21.22
N HIS A 406 -19.03 -11.83 20.96
CA HIS A 406 -18.54 -13.17 20.63
C HIS A 406 -17.73 -13.12 19.32
N PRO A 407 -16.65 -13.91 19.20
CA PRO A 407 -15.94 -14.08 17.93
C PRO A 407 -16.89 -14.46 16.79
N PRO A 408 -16.55 -14.16 15.52
CA PRO A 408 -17.46 -14.32 14.38
C PRO A 408 -18.14 -15.69 14.27
N THR A 409 -17.39 -16.77 14.46
CA THR A 409 -17.90 -18.16 14.41
C THR A 409 -18.91 -18.45 15.53
N GLU A 410 -18.65 -17.97 16.74
CA GLU A 410 -19.54 -18.17 17.90
C GLU A 410 -20.83 -17.36 17.78
N SER A 411 -20.73 -16.11 17.28
CA SER A 411 -21.88 -15.27 16.94
C SER A 411 -22.71 -15.91 15.83
N ALA A 412 -22.07 -16.39 14.76
CA ALA A 412 -22.73 -17.00 13.61
C ALA A 412 -23.60 -18.20 13.99
N ARG A 413 -23.09 -19.13 14.82
CA ARG A 413 -23.86 -20.29 15.31
C ARG A 413 -25.17 -19.89 15.99
N ARG A 414 -25.13 -18.84 16.82
CA ARG A 414 -26.30 -18.35 17.58
C ARG A 414 -27.29 -17.62 16.69
N TYR A 415 -26.82 -16.76 15.78
CA TYR A 415 -27.69 -16.10 14.82
C TYR A 415 -28.43 -17.12 13.95
N VAL A 416 -27.73 -18.13 13.44
CA VAL A 416 -28.32 -19.20 12.62
C VAL A 416 -29.36 -20.00 13.43
N ASP A 417 -29.09 -20.34 14.70
CA ASP A 417 -30.05 -20.99 15.59
C ASP A 417 -31.32 -20.15 15.78
N CYS A 418 -31.17 -18.86 16.10
CA CYS A 418 -32.29 -17.92 16.25
C CYS A 418 -33.13 -17.75 14.97
N MET A 419 -32.54 -17.95 13.79
CA MET A 419 -33.21 -17.80 12.49
C MET A 419 -33.80 -19.11 11.96
N GLY A 420 -33.75 -20.21 12.73
CA GLY A 420 -34.37 -21.49 12.36
C GLY A 420 -33.46 -22.42 11.56
N GLY A 421 -32.14 -22.26 11.66
CA GLY A 421 -31.14 -23.12 11.02
C GLY A 421 -30.58 -22.57 9.70
N VAL A 422 -29.50 -23.17 9.24
CA VAL A 422 -28.70 -22.67 8.10
C VAL A 422 -29.53 -22.60 6.81
N ASP A 423 -30.37 -23.59 6.54
CA ASP A 423 -31.19 -23.65 5.33
C ASP A 423 -32.21 -22.51 5.29
N ALA A 424 -32.79 -22.17 6.46
CA ALA A 424 -33.72 -21.06 6.58
C ALA A 424 -33.02 -19.71 6.34
N VAL A 425 -31.79 -19.55 6.85
CA VAL A 425 -30.96 -18.35 6.61
C VAL A 425 -30.60 -18.23 5.13
N VAL A 426 -30.17 -19.31 4.48
CA VAL A 426 -29.81 -19.32 3.05
C VAL A 426 -31.04 -19.00 2.18
N ALA A 427 -32.19 -19.61 2.48
CA ALA A 427 -33.45 -19.32 1.76
C ALA A 427 -33.83 -17.84 1.90
N ARG A 428 -33.78 -17.29 3.11
CA ARG A 428 -34.07 -15.87 3.36
C ARG A 428 -33.08 -14.94 2.67
N ALA A 429 -31.79 -15.27 2.69
CA ALA A 429 -30.78 -14.50 1.97
C ALA A 429 -31.05 -14.50 0.45
N GLY A 430 -31.54 -15.61 -0.11
CA GLY A 430 -31.94 -15.69 -1.52
C GLY A 430 -33.08 -14.73 -1.89
N GLU A 431 -34.02 -14.49 -0.97
CA GLU A 431 -35.05 -13.46 -1.14
C GLU A 431 -34.42 -12.06 -1.21
N TYR A 432 -33.55 -11.71 -0.25
CA TYR A 432 -32.84 -10.41 -0.26
C TYR A 432 -31.96 -10.21 -1.51
N VAL A 433 -31.32 -11.27 -2.01
CA VAL A 433 -30.59 -11.20 -3.29
C VAL A 433 -31.53 -10.88 -4.43
N SER A 434 -32.70 -11.53 -4.48
CA SER A 434 -33.71 -11.30 -5.53
C SER A 434 -34.30 -9.89 -5.47
N ASP A 435 -34.42 -9.33 -4.27
CA ASP A 435 -34.91 -7.97 -4.02
C ASP A 435 -33.82 -6.89 -4.19
N GLY A 436 -32.55 -7.28 -4.38
CA GLY A 436 -31.42 -6.37 -4.58
C GLY A 436 -30.77 -5.84 -3.31
N ASP A 437 -31.15 -6.30 -2.11
CA ASP A 437 -30.47 -5.99 -0.85
C ASP A 437 -29.25 -6.90 -0.63
N LEU A 438 -28.29 -6.75 -1.53
CA LEU A 438 -27.09 -7.58 -1.59
C LEU A 438 -26.20 -7.42 -0.36
N ARG A 439 -26.17 -6.22 0.24
CA ARG A 439 -25.35 -5.92 1.42
C ARG A 439 -25.85 -6.70 2.63
N PHE A 440 -27.17 -6.74 2.86
CA PHE A 440 -27.73 -7.52 3.96
C PHE A 440 -27.70 -9.02 3.68
N ALA A 441 -27.96 -9.45 2.43
CA ALA A 441 -27.78 -10.84 2.03
C ALA A 441 -26.38 -11.37 2.36
N ALA A 442 -25.33 -10.60 2.03
CA ALA A 442 -23.95 -10.96 2.34
C ALA A 442 -23.70 -11.10 3.86
N GLN A 443 -24.31 -10.24 4.70
CA GLN A 443 -24.21 -10.35 6.16
C GLN A 443 -24.85 -11.64 6.68
N LEU A 444 -26.05 -11.98 6.23
CA LEU A 444 -26.73 -13.22 6.59
C LEU A 444 -25.92 -14.45 6.15
N LEU A 445 -25.43 -14.43 4.92
CA LEU A 445 -24.68 -15.53 4.34
C LEU A 445 -23.32 -15.71 4.99
N LYS A 446 -22.66 -14.65 5.46
CA LYS A 446 -21.47 -14.75 6.32
C LYS A 446 -21.79 -15.57 7.57
N HIS A 447 -22.90 -15.31 8.26
CA HIS A 447 -23.30 -16.12 9.41
C HIS A 447 -23.57 -17.58 9.04
N ALA A 448 -24.23 -17.83 7.89
CA ALA A 448 -24.44 -19.20 7.42
C ALA A 448 -23.11 -19.95 7.18
N VAL A 449 -22.17 -19.34 6.46
CA VAL A 449 -20.85 -19.93 6.16
C VAL A 449 -20.01 -20.11 7.43
N PHE A 450 -19.99 -19.14 8.34
CA PHE A 450 -19.21 -19.26 9.58
C PHE A 450 -19.81 -20.27 10.57
N ALA A 451 -21.13 -20.46 10.56
CA ALA A 451 -21.77 -21.49 11.38
C ALA A 451 -21.56 -22.90 10.82
N GLN A 452 -21.60 -23.05 9.49
CA GLN A 452 -21.41 -24.33 8.78
C GLN A 452 -20.54 -24.17 7.52
N PRO A 453 -19.20 -24.21 7.65
CA PRO A 453 -18.27 -23.93 6.54
C PRO A 453 -18.35 -24.94 5.38
N ASP A 454 -18.87 -26.14 5.63
CA ASP A 454 -19.07 -27.17 4.61
C ASP A 454 -20.39 -27.01 3.82
N HIS A 455 -21.26 -26.06 4.20
CA HIS A 455 -22.54 -25.86 3.56
C HIS A 455 -22.40 -25.23 2.16
N THR A 456 -22.35 -26.07 1.12
CA THR A 456 -22.11 -25.68 -0.27
C THR A 456 -23.09 -24.63 -0.80
N GLY A 457 -24.38 -24.74 -0.48
CA GLY A 457 -25.39 -23.77 -0.90
C GLY A 457 -25.21 -22.37 -0.29
N ALA A 458 -24.59 -22.28 0.90
CA ALA A 458 -24.34 -21.01 1.56
C ALA A 458 -23.11 -20.34 0.95
N LYS A 459 -22.05 -21.12 0.72
CA LYS A 459 -20.83 -20.65 0.04
C LYS A 459 -21.13 -20.16 -1.38
N GLU A 460 -21.89 -20.92 -2.16
CA GLU A 460 -22.21 -20.53 -3.54
C GLU A 460 -23.11 -19.29 -3.58
N LEU A 461 -24.13 -19.19 -2.71
CA LEU A 461 -24.97 -17.99 -2.68
C LEU A 461 -24.19 -16.76 -2.19
N LEU A 462 -23.26 -16.92 -1.25
CA LEU A 462 -22.37 -15.84 -0.83
C LEU A 462 -21.42 -15.40 -1.95
N ALA A 463 -20.81 -16.35 -2.66
CA ALA A 463 -19.94 -16.07 -3.80
C ALA A 463 -20.70 -15.28 -4.89
N ARG A 464 -21.91 -15.70 -5.26
CA ARG A 464 -22.76 -14.97 -6.21
C ARG A 464 -23.14 -13.59 -5.71
N THR A 465 -23.41 -13.44 -4.42
CA THR A 465 -23.72 -12.14 -3.81
C THR A 465 -22.53 -11.20 -3.88
N PHE A 466 -21.31 -11.69 -3.63
CA PHE A 466 -20.09 -10.92 -3.81
C PHE A 466 -19.85 -10.52 -5.27
N GLU A 467 -20.08 -11.39 -6.24
CA GLU A 467 -20.00 -11.04 -7.66
C GLU A 467 -20.94 -9.88 -8.02
N LEU A 468 -22.20 -9.94 -7.57
CA LEU A 468 -23.17 -8.88 -7.80
C LEU A 468 -22.76 -7.55 -7.14
N LEU A 469 -22.21 -7.59 -5.92
CA LEU A 469 -21.63 -6.42 -5.27
C LEU A 469 -20.43 -5.87 -6.05
N ALA A 470 -19.58 -6.75 -6.58
CA ALA A 470 -18.41 -6.38 -7.38
C ALA A 470 -18.79 -5.72 -8.72
N HIS A 471 -19.91 -6.10 -9.32
CA HIS A 471 -20.42 -5.47 -10.54
C HIS A 471 -20.82 -4.01 -10.30
N GLY A 472 -21.42 -3.72 -9.15
CA GLY A 472 -21.83 -2.35 -8.79
C GLY A 472 -20.70 -1.46 -8.25
N ALA A 473 -19.56 -2.02 -7.88
CA ALA A 473 -18.48 -1.30 -7.23
C ALA A 473 -17.75 -0.33 -8.18
N GLU A 474 -17.79 0.97 -7.87
CA GLU A 474 -16.93 2.00 -8.51
C GLU A 474 -15.47 1.90 -8.03
N ASN A 475 -15.26 1.42 -6.80
CA ASN A 475 -13.95 1.23 -6.22
C ASN A 475 -13.33 -0.09 -6.67
N ALA A 476 -12.15 -0.03 -7.30
CA ALA A 476 -11.44 -1.18 -7.84
C ALA A 476 -11.03 -2.17 -6.74
N ILE A 477 -10.56 -1.66 -5.60
CA ILE A 477 -10.12 -2.49 -4.47
C ILE A 477 -11.31 -3.26 -3.87
N TRP A 478 -12.47 -2.63 -3.74
CA TRP A 478 -13.69 -3.30 -3.28
C TRP A 478 -14.12 -4.39 -4.24
N ARG A 479 -14.13 -4.10 -5.56
CA ARG A 479 -14.40 -5.09 -6.59
C ARG A 479 -13.48 -6.31 -6.44
N ASN A 480 -12.18 -6.08 -6.34
CA ASN A 480 -11.18 -7.15 -6.23
C ASN A 480 -11.38 -7.97 -4.96
N CYS A 481 -11.63 -7.33 -3.81
CA CYS A 481 -11.90 -8.03 -2.55
C CYS A 481 -13.15 -8.93 -2.63
N TYR A 482 -14.23 -8.44 -3.25
CA TYR A 482 -15.44 -9.25 -3.43
C TYR A 482 -15.19 -10.45 -4.34
N LEU A 483 -14.53 -10.25 -5.49
CA LEU A 483 -14.25 -11.32 -6.44
C LEU A 483 -13.28 -12.36 -5.88
N MET A 484 -12.25 -11.94 -5.14
CA MET A 484 -11.33 -12.85 -4.44
C MET A 484 -12.07 -13.66 -3.36
N GLY A 485 -12.99 -13.05 -2.62
CA GLY A 485 -13.84 -13.77 -1.68
C GLY A 485 -14.74 -14.81 -2.37
N ALA A 486 -15.32 -14.47 -3.52
CA ALA A 486 -16.11 -15.39 -4.33
C ALA A 486 -15.27 -16.56 -4.88
N LEU A 487 -14.05 -16.26 -5.33
CA LEU A 487 -13.07 -17.25 -5.80
C LEU A 487 -12.76 -18.26 -4.70
N GLU A 488 -12.38 -17.79 -3.52
CA GLU A 488 -11.97 -18.68 -2.41
C GLU A 488 -13.14 -19.48 -1.83
N LEU A 489 -14.36 -18.93 -1.80
CA LEU A 489 -15.54 -19.70 -1.40
C LEU A 489 -15.80 -20.91 -2.31
N ARG A 490 -15.40 -20.83 -3.58
CA ARG A 490 -15.61 -21.89 -4.59
C ARG A 490 -14.42 -22.82 -4.75
N GLN A 491 -13.20 -22.30 -4.63
CA GLN A 491 -11.98 -23.02 -4.99
C GLN A 491 -11.07 -23.31 -3.78
N GLY A 492 -11.35 -22.71 -2.62
CA GLY A 492 -10.46 -22.75 -1.46
C GLY A 492 -9.38 -21.67 -1.51
N VAL A 493 -8.56 -21.62 -0.46
CA VAL A 493 -7.50 -20.61 -0.33
C VAL A 493 -6.32 -20.95 -1.24
N THR A 494 -5.80 -19.92 -1.91
CA THR A 494 -4.49 -19.98 -2.58
C THR A 494 -3.53 -19.06 -1.85
N GLY A 495 -2.43 -19.62 -1.37
CA GLY A 495 -1.41 -18.93 -0.61
C GLY A 495 -0.75 -17.76 -1.30
N THR A 496 -0.20 -16.84 -0.52
CA THR A 496 0.64 -15.74 -1.01
C THR A 496 2.02 -15.80 -0.36
N ALA A 497 2.97 -16.45 -1.05
CA ALA A 497 4.35 -16.47 -0.60
C ALA A 497 4.96 -15.04 -0.69
N PRO A 498 5.72 -14.60 0.33
CA PRO A 498 6.49 -13.36 0.25
C PRO A 498 7.51 -13.44 -0.90
N SER A 499 7.69 -12.34 -1.63
CA SER A 499 8.88 -12.13 -2.46
C SER A 499 9.66 -10.98 -1.84
N THR A 500 10.79 -11.31 -1.20
CA THR A 500 11.52 -10.34 -0.37
C THR A 500 12.69 -9.68 -1.10
N GLY A 501 13.12 -10.19 -2.27
CA GLY A 501 14.34 -9.71 -2.93
C GLY A 501 15.50 -9.59 -1.95
N ASP A 502 16.25 -8.49 -2.05
CA ASP A 502 17.34 -8.14 -1.12
C ASP A 502 16.85 -7.22 0.03
N MET A 503 15.54 -7.03 0.21
CA MET A 503 14.98 -6.17 1.27
C MET A 503 15.44 -6.55 2.69
N PRO A 504 15.62 -7.83 3.06
CA PRO A 504 16.13 -8.20 4.39
C PRO A 504 17.51 -7.60 4.72
N ASP A 505 18.34 -7.31 3.71
CA ASP A 505 19.69 -6.77 3.88
C ASP A 505 19.68 -5.27 4.26
N THR A 506 18.51 -4.63 4.20
CA THR A 506 18.33 -3.20 4.52
C THR A 506 17.75 -2.97 5.92
N LEU A 507 17.31 -4.02 6.61
CA LEU A 507 16.76 -3.91 7.96
C LEU A 507 17.86 -3.57 8.98
N SER A 508 17.51 -2.72 9.95
CA SER A 508 18.36 -2.52 11.13
C SER A 508 18.35 -3.75 12.03
N VAL A 509 19.39 -3.90 12.86
CA VAL A 509 19.45 -4.99 13.86
C VAL A 509 18.24 -4.93 14.81
N GLU A 510 17.83 -3.73 15.19
CA GLU A 510 16.65 -3.50 16.03
C GLU A 510 15.36 -4.02 15.36
N GLN A 511 15.14 -3.71 14.09
CA GLN A 511 13.98 -4.20 13.33
C GLN A 511 13.99 -5.73 13.20
N ILE A 512 15.16 -6.35 13.02
CA ILE A 512 15.31 -7.81 12.99
C ILE A 512 14.89 -8.42 14.34
N PHE A 513 15.33 -7.83 15.45
CA PHE A 513 14.94 -8.30 16.78
C PHE A 513 13.47 -8.04 17.10
N ASP A 514 12.88 -6.93 16.66
CA ASP A 514 11.43 -6.70 16.79
C ASP A 514 10.63 -7.74 16.02
N ALA A 515 11.03 -8.06 14.79
CA ALA A 515 10.41 -9.11 14.00
C ALA A 515 10.51 -10.48 14.67
N LEU A 516 11.64 -10.76 15.34
CA LEU A 516 11.81 -11.97 16.14
C LEU A 516 10.90 -11.96 17.39
N ALA A 517 10.78 -10.82 18.06
CA ALA A 517 9.96 -10.65 19.25
C ALA A 517 8.46 -10.87 18.96
N ILE A 518 7.97 -10.39 17.82
CA ILE A 518 6.58 -10.61 17.36
C ILE A 518 6.26 -12.09 17.17
N ARG A 519 7.27 -12.91 16.84
CA ARG A 519 7.12 -14.35 16.63
C ARG A 519 7.17 -15.17 17.91
N ILE A 520 7.39 -14.57 19.08
CA ILE A 520 7.40 -15.33 20.34
C ILE A 520 6.00 -15.86 20.66
N ASN A 521 5.86 -17.17 20.77
CA ASN A 521 4.70 -17.80 21.36
C ASN A 521 4.71 -17.56 22.89
N GLY A 522 4.05 -16.49 23.32
CA GLY A 522 4.04 -16.06 24.72
C GLY A 522 3.65 -17.15 25.72
N PRO A 523 2.53 -17.89 25.51
CA PRO A 523 2.15 -19.02 26.36
C PRO A 523 3.20 -20.13 26.48
N GLU A 524 3.95 -20.42 25.41
CA GLU A 524 5.05 -21.40 25.49
C GLU A 524 6.30 -20.80 26.15
N ALA A 525 6.50 -19.48 26.04
CA ALA A 525 7.69 -18.77 26.52
C ALA A 525 7.61 -18.22 27.96
N TRP A 526 6.43 -18.15 28.58
CA TRP A 526 6.22 -17.39 29.83
C TRP A 526 7.03 -17.87 31.06
N ASP A 527 7.35 -19.15 31.10
CA ASP A 527 8.15 -19.80 32.15
C ASP A 527 9.65 -19.83 31.80
N HIS A 528 10.01 -19.49 30.57
CA HIS A 528 11.41 -19.44 30.14
C HIS A 528 12.07 -18.11 30.52
N ARG A 529 13.38 -18.17 30.72
CA ARG A 529 14.28 -17.02 30.91
C ARG A 529 15.52 -17.27 30.07
N ALA A 530 15.90 -16.28 29.28
CA ALA A 530 17.16 -16.29 28.53
C ALA A 530 17.65 -14.85 28.32
N THR A 531 18.94 -14.62 28.51
CA THR A 531 19.61 -13.34 28.25
C THR A 531 20.74 -13.59 27.26
N LEU A 532 20.68 -12.94 26.10
CA LEU A 532 21.65 -13.11 25.03
C LEU A 532 22.25 -11.74 24.69
N ASP A 533 23.57 -11.66 24.68
CA ASP A 533 24.31 -10.47 24.26
C ASP A 533 24.83 -10.66 22.83
N TRP A 534 24.78 -9.59 22.05
CA TRP A 534 25.11 -9.57 20.63
C TRP A 534 26.07 -8.42 20.34
N HIS A 535 27.25 -8.74 19.83
CA HIS A 535 28.26 -7.77 19.42
C HIS A 535 28.45 -7.83 17.90
N PHE A 536 28.01 -6.78 17.21
CA PHE A 536 28.06 -6.65 15.75
C PHE A 536 29.33 -5.95 15.31
N THR A 537 30.31 -6.72 14.85
CA THR A 537 31.65 -6.25 14.49
C THR A 537 31.73 -5.40 13.22
N ASP A 538 30.74 -5.55 12.32
CA ASP A 538 30.62 -4.76 11.09
C ASP A 538 29.94 -3.40 11.32
N LEU A 539 29.16 -3.28 12.39
CA LEU A 539 28.37 -2.08 12.71
C LEU A 539 28.92 -1.30 13.92
N ASP A 540 29.81 -1.90 14.71
CA ASP A 540 30.24 -1.39 16.02
C ASP A 540 29.05 -1.15 16.96
N GLU A 541 28.08 -2.08 16.92
CA GLU A 541 26.85 -2.02 17.72
C GLU A 541 26.76 -3.20 18.70
N GLN A 542 26.18 -2.96 19.88
CA GLN A 542 25.95 -3.97 20.90
C GLN A 542 24.47 -3.98 21.31
N PHE A 543 23.89 -5.18 21.41
CA PHE A 543 22.51 -5.39 21.83
C PHE A 543 22.41 -6.49 22.86
N ARG A 544 21.46 -6.37 23.78
CA ARG A 544 20.99 -7.47 24.63
C ARG A 544 19.56 -7.83 24.25
N THR A 545 19.26 -9.11 24.13
CA THR A 545 17.87 -9.59 24.07
C THR A 545 17.55 -10.37 25.33
N SER A 546 16.44 -10.01 26.00
CA SER A 546 15.95 -10.69 27.20
C SER A 546 14.61 -11.35 26.95
N LEU A 547 14.57 -12.68 26.99
CA LEU A 547 13.34 -13.48 27.02
C LEU A 547 12.85 -13.61 28.46
N ARG A 548 11.68 -13.05 28.76
CA ARG A 548 11.04 -13.18 30.08
C ARG A 548 9.55 -12.90 29.98
N ASN A 549 8.75 -13.55 30.82
CA ASN A 549 7.29 -13.35 30.86
C ASN A 549 6.61 -13.51 29.48
N GLY A 550 7.16 -14.36 28.62
CA GLY A 550 6.60 -14.64 27.30
C GLY A 550 6.90 -13.56 26.25
N VAL A 551 7.82 -12.63 26.53
CA VAL A 551 8.23 -11.58 25.60
C VAL A 551 9.74 -11.57 25.42
N LEU A 552 10.19 -11.22 24.22
CA LEU A 552 11.58 -10.91 23.91
C LEU A 552 11.75 -9.39 23.89
N VAL A 553 12.65 -8.86 24.71
CA VAL A 553 12.93 -7.41 24.76
C VAL A 553 14.35 -7.17 24.24
N PRO A 554 14.51 -6.55 23.06
CA PRO A 554 15.80 -6.04 22.63
C PRO A 554 16.12 -4.72 23.34
N THR A 555 17.38 -4.56 23.74
CA THR A 555 17.93 -3.33 24.29
C THR A 555 19.24 -3.04 23.57
N ARG A 556 19.29 -1.94 22.82
CA ARG A 556 20.53 -1.42 22.27
C ARG A 556 21.37 -0.81 23.40
N MET A 557 22.66 -1.12 23.44
CA MET A 557 23.59 -0.46 24.35
C MET A 557 23.86 0.97 23.87
N ASP A 558 23.95 1.92 24.81
CA ASP A 558 24.39 3.28 24.49
C ASP A 558 25.83 3.21 23.93
N PRO A 559 26.11 3.81 22.76
CA PRO A 559 27.47 3.86 22.22
C PRO A 559 28.51 4.41 23.21
N ALA A 560 28.12 5.29 24.13
CA ALA A 560 29.02 5.82 25.17
C ALA A 560 29.50 4.74 26.16
N ASP A 561 28.70 3.69 26.35
CA ASP A 561 28.95 2.60 27.29
C ASP A 561 29.53 1.34 26.61
N ALA A 562 29.59 1.32 25.28
CA ALA A 562 30.14 0.20 24.49
C ALA A 562 31.58 -0.19 24.91
N ALA A 563 32.37 0.79 25.35
CA ALA A 563 33.76 0.59 25.78
C ALA A 563 33.90 -0.06 27.17
N VAL A 564 32.90 0.06 28.05
CA VAL A 564 32.88 -0.62 29.36
C VAL A 564 32.19 -1.99 29.29
N GLY A 565 31.42 -2.26 28.23
CA GLY A 565 30.76 -3.53 27.96
C GLY A 565 29.55 -3.80 28.87
N PHE A 566 28.85 -4.91 28.62
CA PHE A 566 27.61 -5.24 29.34
C PHE A 566 27.75 -5.36 30.86
N GLU A 567 28.92 -5.77 31.38
CA GLU A 567 29.12 -5.92 32.83
C GLU A 567 29.38 -4.58 33.54
N GLY A 568 29.75 -3.52 32.82
CA GLY A 568 30.06 -2.20 33.37
C GLY A 568 29.09 -1.09 32.95
N ALA A 569 28.12 -1.40 32.09
CA ALA A 569 27.17 -0.45 31.54
C ALA A 569 25.89 -0.37 32.42
N PRO A 570 25.43 0.84 32.78
CA PRO A 570 24.23 1.03 33.59
C PRO A 570 23.01 0.29 33.02
N GLY A 571 22.37 -0.55 33.84
CA GLY A 571 21.20 -1.34 33.45
C GLY A 571 21.50 -2.75 32.91
N PHE A 572 22.78 -3.09 32.73
CA PHE A 572 23.22 -4.44 32.32
C PHE A 572 24.02 -5.18 33.42
N GLU A 573 24.57 -4.43 34.38
CA GLU A 573 25.45 -4.88 35.48
C GLU A 573 24.88 -6.00 36.36
N ASP A 574 23.56 -6.00 36.61
CA ASP A 574 22.93 -6.89 37.60
C ASP A 574 22.46 -8.24 37.01
N THR A 575 22.57 -8.46 35.70
CA THR A 575 22.10 -9.69 35.05
C THR A 575 23.15 -10.18 34.06
N PRO A 576 23.93 -11.24 34.39
CA PRO A 576 24.87 -11.82 33.45
C PRO A 576 24.10 -12.41 32.26
N ALA A 577 24.67 -12.31 31.07
CA ALA A 577 24.12 -13.00 29.91
C ALA A 577 24.37 -14.51 30.04
N ASP A 578 23.40 -15.29 29.58
CA ASP A 578 23.56 -16.74 29.46
C ASP A 578 24.52 -17.07 28.32
N VAL A 579 24.49 -16.28 27.23
CA VAL A 579 25.37 -16.42 26.07
C VAL A 579 25.68 -15.06 25.45
N THR A 580 26.90 -14.89 24.94
CA THR A 580 27.34 -13.73 24.17
C THR A 580 27.79 -14.19 22.79
N PHE A 581 27.31 -13.52 21.74
CA PHE A 581 27.71 -13.75 20.35
C PHE A 581 28.52 -12.57 19.82
N THR A 582 29.62 -12.86 19.13
CA THR A 582 30.37 -11.89 18.33
C THR A 582 30.21 -12.28 16.86
N LEU A 583 29.53 -11.42 16.10
CA LEU A 583 29.10 -11.71 14.74
C LEU A 583 29.05 -10.44 13.88
N THR A 584 28.68 -10.61 12.62
CA THR A 584 28.28 -9.53 11.71
C THR A 584 26.78 -9.59 11.47
N ARG A 585 26.17 -8.53 10.96
CA ARG A 585 24.72 -8.55 10.63
C ARG A 585 24.38 -9.64 9.60
N PRO A 586 25.14 -9.87 8.51
CA PRO A 586 24.89 -11.00 7.61
C PRO A 586 24.96 -12.37 8.32
N GLN A 587 25.85 -12.54 9.29
CA GLN A 587 25.91 -13.77 10.08
C GLN A 587 24.67 -13.96 10.98
N LEU A 588 24.08 -12.88 11.50
CA LEU A 588 22.78 -12.96 12.20
C LEU A 588 21.68 -13.45 11.25
N LEU A 589 21.59 -12.89 10.04
CA LEU A 589 20.61 -13.32 9.04
C LEU A 589 20.80 -14.79 8.67
N ASP A 590 22.04 -15.22 8.49
CA ASP A 590 22.40 -16.62 8.24
C ASP A 590 22.00 -17.55 9.40
N LEU A 591 22.20 -17.10 10.64
CA LEU A 591 21.76 -17.82 11.84
C LEU A 591 20.24 -17.98 11.88
N LEU A 592 19.49 -16.89 11.63
CA LEU A 592 18.03 -16.90 11.59
C LEU A 592 17.48 -17.72 10.41
N ALA A 593 18.25 -17.84 9.31
CA ALA A 593 17.98 -18.72 8.19
C ALA A 593 18.35 -20.19 8.47
N GLY A 594 18.83 -20.52 9.67
CA GLY A 594 19.14 -21.88 10.09
C GLY A 594 20.49 -22.41 9.61
N LYS A 595 21.41 -21.55 9.16
CA LYS A 595 22.77 -21.97 8.74
C LYS A 595 23.71 -22.33 9.90
N GLY A 596 23.24 -22.24 11.14
CA GLY A 596 23.98 -22.65 12.33
C GLY A 596 24.99 -21.61 12.82
N LEU A 597 25.88 -22.03 13.72
CA LEU A 597 26.81 -21.15 14.46
C LEU A 597 28.28 -21.34 14.05
N ASP A 598 28.56 -22.15 13.03
CA ASP A 598 29.94 -22.57 12.68
C ASP A 598 30.89 -21.40 12.38
N THR A 599 30.35 -20.25 11.96
CA THR A 599 31.12 -19.04 11.65
C THR A 599 30.99 -17.96 12.73
N ILE A 600 30.23 -18.20 13.80
CA ILE A 600 29.89 -17.22 14.83
C ILE A 600 30.63 -17.56 16.12
N GLU A 601 31.50 -16.64 16.55
CA GLU A 601 32.15 -16.73 17.85
C GLU A 601 31.12 -16.53 18.97
N HIS A 602 31.18 -17.37 20.00
CA HIS A 602 30.28 -17.27 21.15
C HIS A 602 30.91 -17.78 22.45
N THR A 603 30.46 -17.23 23.56
CA THR A 603 30.82 -17.65 24.93
C THR A 603 29.56 -17.83 25.77
N GLY A 604 29.56 -18.78 26.71
CA GLY A 604 28.39 -19.07 27.57
C GLY A 604 27.57 -20.30 27.12
N ASP A 605 26.33 -20.38 27.59
CA ASP A 605 25.39 -21.49 27.37
C ASP A 605 24.48 -21.27 26.15
N ILE A 606 24.78 -21.99 25.08
CA ILE A 606 23.98 -22.02 23.84
C ILE A 606 22.55 -22.53 24.04
N GLY A 607 22.25 -23.15 25.18
CA GLY A 607 20.91 -23.50 25.61
C GLY A 607 19.95 -22.31 25.64
N ALA A 608 20.44 -21.10 25.89
CA ALA A 608 19.65 -19.86 25.83
C ALA A 608 19.14 -19.57 24.40
N LEU A 609 19.99 -19.71 23.38
CA LEU A 609 19.57 -19.57 21.98
C LEU A 609 18.59 -20.68 21.57
N ARG A 610 18.82 -21.92 22.01
CA ARG A 610 17.87 -23.02 21.74
C ARG A 610 16.51 -22.77 22.38
N THR A 611 16.50 -22.24 23.60
CA THR A 611 15.26 -21.85 24.29
C THR A 611 14.52 -20.77 23.51
N LEU A 612 15.23 -19.73 23.05
CA LEU A 612 14.66 -18.69 22.21
C LEU A 612 14.06 -19.27 20.93
N VAL A 613 14.80 -20.10 20.21
CA VAL A 613 14.33 -20.70 18.95
C VAL A 613 13.15 -21.65 19.16
N SER A 614 13.11 -22.38 20.29
CA SER A 614 12.03 -23.35 20.56
C SER A 614 10.67 -22.72 20.82
N VAL A 615 10.61 -21.42 21.11
CA VAL A 615 9.37 -20.69 21.40
C VAL A 615 8.97 -19.72 20.28
N LEU A 616 9.61 -19.82 19.11
CA LEU A 616 9.23 -19.04 17.94
C LEU A 616 8.12 -19.73 17.18
N ASP A 617 7.06 -18.98 16.91
CA ASP A 617 5.95 -19.41 16.07
C ASP A 617 6.27 -19.21 14.57
N THR A 618 5.55 -19.95 13.75
CA THR A 618 5.57 -19.83 12.28
C THR A 618 4.30 -19.13 11.81
N THR A 619 4.43 -18.20 10.87
CA THR A 619 3.25 -17.55 10.29
C THR A 619 2.67 -18.37 9.16
N ASP A 620 1.34 -18.47 9.09
CA ASP A 620 0.62 -19.11 7.97
C ASP A 620 0.31 -18.08 6.86
N PRO A 621 0.93 -18.15 5.67
CA PRO A 621 0.59 -17.26 4.54
C PRO A 621 -0.75 -17.59 3.89
N ASP A 622 -1.40 -18.70 4.28
CA ASP A 622 -2.57 -19.27 3.63
C ASP A 622 -3.81 -19.19 4.51
N PHE A 623 -3.80 -18.33 5.54
CA PHE A 623 -4.92 -18.25 6.48
C PHE A 623 -6.25 -17.88 5.76
N PRO A 624 -7.38 -18.50 6.18
CA PRO A 624 -8.68 -18.24 5.59
C PRO A 624 -9.21 -16.84 5.93
N VAL A 625 -9.94 -16.23 4.99
CA VAL A 625 -10.55 -14.89 5.17
C VAL A 625 -12.08 -14.96 5.17
N VAL A 626 -12.66 -15.72 4.23
CA VAL A 626 -14.11 -15.82 4.01
C VAL A 626 -14.76 -17.04 4.67
N THR A 627 -13.97 -17.86 5.36
CA THR A 627 -14.39 -18.99 6.19
C THR A 627 -13.70 -18.92 7.56
N PRO A 628 -14.22 -19.62 8.59
CA PRO A 628 -13.57 -19.73 9.91
C PRO A 628 -12.14 -20.26 9.88
#